data_AF-A0A0B1SLT1-F1
#
_entry.id   AF-A0A0B1SLT1-F1
#
_cell.length_a   1.000
_cell.length_b   1.000
_cell.length_c   1.000
_cell.angle_alpha   90.00
_cell.angle_beta   90.00
_cell.angle_gamma   90.00
#
_symmetry.space_group_name_H-M   'P 1'
#
loop_
_entity.id
_entity.type
_entity.pdbx_description
1 polymer ?
#
loop_
_entity_poly.entity_id
_entity_poly.type
_entity_poly.pdbx_seq_one_letter_code
_entity_poly.pdbx_strand_id
1 'polypeptide(L)'
;METTLTNLGKCHTLDLREARENLQKQTYAGVNAGLMLALDTHMEEQIDGAGDEAAPIFTNAYENGFRYYVHAPDTIPYLVSEGISVSPGSRVYSAISMNRYILLSPEEWGNCSETWPHRYSTDIPYSAVNCESLCKVGNHLKGQTFKNPKF
;
A
#
# COMPACT_ATOMS: atom_id res chain seq x y z
N MET A 1 14.39 4.21 -4.90
CA MET A 1 13.37 3.13 -4.86
C MET A 1 13.68 2.29 -3.66
N GLU A 2 12.77 2.28 -2.69
CA GLU A 2 12.94 1.59 -1.41
C GLU A 2 12.19 0.26 -1.42
N THR A 3 12.69 -0.73 -0.69
CA THR A 3 12.01 -2.04 -0.56
C THR A 3 11.14 -2.04 0.68
N THR A 4 9.88 -2.46 0.54
CA THR A 4 8.93 -2.57 1.65
C THR A 4 8.25 -3.93 1.62
N LEU A 5 8.11 -4.57 2.78
CA LEU A 5 7.39 -5.84 2.88
C LEU A 5 5.90 -5.57 3.09
N THR A 6 5.05 -6.21 2.29
CA THR A 6 3.60 -6.16 2.43
C THR A 6 3.02 -7.57 2.52
N ASN A 7 1.70 -7.68 2.63
CA ASN A 7 1.01 -8.96 2.57
C ASN A 7 1.09 -9.64 1.18
N LEU A 8 1.56 -8.93 0.15
CA LEU A 8 1.84 -9.47 -1.20
C LEU A 8 3.32 -9.89 -1.36
N GLY A 9 4.11 -9.80 -0.29
CA GLY A 9 5.54 -10.09 -0.30
C GLY A 9 6.39 -8.84 -0.48
N LYS A 10 7.50 -8.98 -1.21
CA LYS A 10 8.48 -7.89 -1.41
C LYS A 10 7.95 -6.89 -2.43
N CYS A 11 7.66 -5.68 -1.97
CA CYS A 11 7.21 -4.57 -2.80
C CYS A 11 8.27 -3.46 -2.87
N HIS A 12 8.05 -2.53 -3.79
CA HIS A 12 8.93 -1.39 -3.98
C HIS A 12 8.15 -0.08 -3.99
N THR A 13 8.69 0.92 -3.30
CA THR A 13 8.10 2.26 -3.20
C THR A 13 8.96 3.25 -3.97
N LEU A 14 8.30 4.06 -4.80
CA LEU A 14 8.92 5.19 -5.50
C LEU A 14 8.47 6.49 -4.85
N ASP A 15 9.33 7.04 -4.01
CA ASP A 15 9.17 8.40 -3.47
C ASP A 15 10.03 9.37 -4.30
N LEU A 16 9.39 10.41 -4.84
CA LEU A 16 10.03 11.42 -5.67
C LEU A 16 10.37 12.70 -4.89
N ARG A 17 10.09 12.79 -3.58
CA ARG A 17 10.41 13.99 -2.77
C ARG A 17 11.90 14.32 -2.75
N GLU A 18 12.75 13.30 -2.69
CA GLU A 18 14.22 13.43 -2.72
C GLU A 18 14.80 13.38 -4.14
N ALA A 19 13.95 13.36 -5.17
CA ALA A 19 14.40 13.41 -6.56
C ALA A 19 14.87 14.82 -6.92
N ARG A 20 15.48 14.97 -8.11
CA ARG A 20 15.80 16.28 -8.69
C ARG A 20 14.53 17.13 -8.80
N GLU A 21 14.65 18.44 -8.62
CA GLU A 21 13.51 19.38 -8.58
C GLU A 21 12.52 19.20 -9.74
N ASN A 22 13.03 18.97 -10.95
CA ASN A 22 12.23 18.76 -12.16
C ASN A 22 11.47 17.41 -12.21
N LEU A 23 11.76 16.49 -11.29
CA LEU A 23 11.10 15.18 -11.13
C LEU A 23 10.18 15.14 -9.92
N GLN A 24 10.27 16.10 -9.00
CA GLN A 24 9.45 16.14 -7.78
C GLN A 24 7.99 16.48 -8.06
N LYS A 25 7.73 17.29 -9.11
CA LYS A 25 6.39 17.82 -9.40
C LYS A 25 6.13 17.81 -10.91
N GLN A 26 4.91 17.40 -11.25
CA GLN A 26 4.39 17.54 -12.61
C GLN A 26 4.13 19.02 -12.93
N THR A 27 4.72 19.52 -14.00
CA THR A 27 4.58 20.92 -14.44
C THR A 27 3.41 21.15 -15.39
N TYR A 28 2.98 20.14 -16.13
CA TYR A 28 1.86 20.21 -17.07
C TYR A 28 1.12 18.87 -17.11
N ALA A 29 -0.18 18.89 -17.39
CA ALA A 29 -0.97 17.66 -17.52
C ALA A 29 -0.64 16.91 -18.81
N GLY A 30 -0.85 15.58 -18.81
CA GLY A 30 -0.73 14.75 -20.01
C GLY A 30 0.12 13.50 -19.81
N VAL A 31 -0.04 12.54 -20.72
CA VAL A 31 0.62 11.23 -20.66
C VAL A 31 2.14 11.29 -20.76
N ASN A 32 2.68 12.33 -21.40
CA ASN A 32 4.12 12.56 -21.56
C ASN A 32 4.73 13.42 -20.43
N ALA A 33 3.92 13.75 -19.42
CA ALA A 33 4.26 14.72 -18.38
C ALA A 33 4.17 14.12 -16.96
N GLY A 34 4.02 12.80 -16.87
CA GLY A 34 3.90 12.07 -15.61
C GLY A 34 4.92 10.96 -15.52
N LEU A 35 4.70 10.07 -14.55
CA LEU A 35 5.52 8.87 -14.36
C LEU A 35 5.17 7.82 -15.42
N MET A 36 6.18 7.28 -16.07
CA MET A 36 6.06 6.12 -16.97
C MET A 36 6.96 5.00 -16.46
N LEU A 37 6.37 3.81 -16.30
CA LEU A 37 7.08 2.61 -15.87
C LEU A 37 6.88 1.52 -16.94
N ALA A 38 7.97 0.84 -17.28
CA ALA A 38 7.96 -0.40 -18.03
C ALA A 38 8.55 -1.47 -17.11
N LEU A 39 7.76 -2.51 -16.84
CA LEU A 39 8.09 -3.53 -15.86
C LEU A 39 8.00 -4.91 -16.52
N ASP A 40 8.91 -5.81 -16.16
CA ASP A 40 8.92 -7.21 -16.61
C ASP A 40 8.43 -8.12 -15.48
N THR A 41 7.36 -8.88 -15.75
CA THR A 41 6.67 -9.69 -14.75
C THR A 41 7.41 -10.97 -14.39
N HIS A 42 8.44 -11.36 -15.15
CA HIS A 42 9.20 -12.59 -14.92
C HIS A 42 8.28 -13.82 -14.71
N MET A 43 7.33 -14.03 -15.64
CA MET A 43 6.32 -15.10 -15.52
C MET A 43 6.95 -16.50 -15.46
N GLU A 44 8.16 -16.67 -15.98
CA GLU A 44 8.95 -17.89 -15.91
C GLU A 44 9.39 -18.27 -14.50
N GLU A 45 9.42 -17.32 -13.55
CA GLU A 45 9.77 -17.57 -12.14
C GLU A 45 8.52 -17.79 -11.26
N GLN A 46 7.33 -17.79 -11.86
CA GLN A 46 6.07 -17.98 -11.15
C GLN A 46 5.94 -19.42 -10.66
N ILE A 47 5.56 -19.57 -9.39
CA ILE A 47 5.24 -20.87 -8.81
C ILE A 47 3.86 -21.28 -9.32
N ASP A 48 3.82 -22.19 -10.29
CA ASP A 48 2.58 -22.86 -10.71
C ASP A 48 2.32 -24.05 -9.76
N GLY A 49 1.11 -24.13 -9.21
CA GLY A 49 0.72 -25.20 -8.28
C GLY A 49 0.55 -26.58 -8.94
N ALA A 50 1.37 -26.89 -9.94
CA ALA A 50 1.22 -28.03 -10.86
C ALA A 50 2.05 -29.27 -10.49
N GLY A 51 2.52 -29.37 -9.24
CA GLY A 51 3.09 -30.60 -8.69
C GLY A 51 2.02 -31.45 -7.99
N ASP A 52 2.23 -32.77 -7.91
CA ASP A 52 1.40 -33.75 -7.16
C ASP A 52 1.30 -33.46 -5.63
N GLU A 53 1.90 -32.36 -5.16
CA GLU A 53 1.85 -31.90 -3.78
C GLU A 53 0.79 -30.80 -3.64
N ALA A 54 -0.02 -30.91 -2.59
CA ALA A 54 -1.21 -30.11 -2.31
C ALA A 54 -1.18 -28.68 -2.89
N ALA A 55 -2.20 -28.35 -3.70
CA ALA A 55 -2.42 -27.03 -4.25
C ALA A 55 -2.06 -25.95 -3.21
N PRO A 56 -1.12 -25.03 -3.50
CA PRO A 56 -0.65 -24.09 -2.51
C PRO A 56 -1.85 -23.36 -1.88
N ILE A 57 -1.91 -23.39 -0.55
CA ILE A 57 -3.03 -22.85 0.25
C ILE A 57 -3.21 -21.33 0.02
N PHE A 58 -2.28 -20.70 -0.71
CA PHE A 58 -2.26 -19.29 -1.10
C PHE A 58 -2.38 -19.06 -2.63
N THR A 59 -2.82 -20.06 -3.42
CA THR A 59 -2.94 -19.93 -4.90
C THR A 59 -3.84 -18.80 -5.36
N ASN A 60 -4.83 -18.41 -4.55
CA ASN A 60 -5.71 -17.27 -4.82
C ASN A 60 -5.08 -15.90 -4.52
N ALA A 61 -3.85 -15.85 -4.01
CA ALA A 61 -3.11 -14.61 -3.75
C ALA A 61 -2.15 -14.22 -4.88
N TYR A 62 -1.96 -15.09 -5.89
CA TYR A 62 -1.09 -14.82 -7.02
C TYR A 62 -1.90 -14.30 -8.21
N GLU A 63 -1.75 -13.02 -8.50
CA GLU A 63 -2.26 -12.39 -9.72
C GLU A 63 -1.12 -12.27 -10.72
N ASN A 64 -1.36 -12.70 -11.96
CA ASN A 64 -0.40 -12.46 -13.05
C ASN A 64 -0.37 -10.96 -13.34
N GLY A 65 0.81 -10.33 -13.26
CA GLY A 65 0.99 -8.92 -13.53
C GLY A 65 1.58 -8.13 -12.37
N PHE A 66 1.27 -6.85 -12.31
CA PHE A 66 1.69 -5.96 -11.23
C PHE A 66 0.51 -5.28 -10.58
N ARG A 67 0.64 -5.02 -9.28
CA ARG A 67 -0.28 -4.15 -8.55
C ARG A 67 0.46 -2.91 -8.09
N TYR A 68 -0.10 -1.74 -8.35
CA TYR A 68 0.45 -0.48 -7.85
C TYR A 68 -0.64 0.33 -7.16
N TYR A 69 -0.20 1.21 -6.28
CA TYR A 69 -1.06 2.07 -5.48
C TYR A 69 -0.36 3.42 -5.32
N VAL A 70 -1.14 4.49 -5.34
CA VAL A 70 -0.65 5.86 -5.19
C VAL A 70 -1.22 6.42 -3.90
N HIS A 71 -0.34 6.91 -3.04
CA HIS A 71 -0.71 7.41 -1.73
C HIS A 71 0.02 8.70 -1.37
N ALA A 72 -0.50 9.36 -0.33
CA ALA A 72 0.18 10.48 0.28
C ALA A 72 1.50 10.02 0.92
N PRO A 73 2.49 10.92 1.09
CA PRO A 73 3.71 10.57 1.79
C PRO A 73 3.44 10.12 3.24
N ASP A 74 4.34 9.32 3.79
CA ASP A 74 4.34 8.90 5.20
C ASP A 74 3.07 8.11 5.61
N THR A 75 2.39 7.49 4.64
CA THR A 75 1.31 6.53 4.86
C THR A 75 1.83 5.10 4.75
N ILE A 76 1.37 4.21 5.64
CA ILE A 76 1.64 2.77 5.55
C ILE A 76 0.94 2.23 4.30
N PRO A 77 1.67 1.66 3.32
CA PRO A 77 1.05 1.15 2.11
C PRO A 77 0.28 -0.14 2.39
N TYR A 78 -1.04 -0.10 2.25
CA TYR A 78 -1.90 -1.29 2.35
C TYR A 78 -2.51 -1.61 0.98
N LEU A 79 -1.86 -2.50 0.24
CA LEU A 79 -2.19 -2.76 -1.17
C LEU A 79 -3.53 -3.48 -1.37
N VAL A 80 -4.05 -4.21 -0.38
CA VAL A 80 -5.17 -5.15 -0.58
C VAL A 80 -6.46 -4.46 -1.00
N SER A 81 -6.79 -3.30 -0.39
CA SER A 81 -8.05 -2.60 -0.65
C SER A 81 -7.96 -1.49 -1.70
N GLU A 82 -6.76 -1.04 -2.05
CA GLU A 82 -6.60 0.23 -2.80
C GLU A 82 -5.69 0.13 -4.05
N GLY A 83 -5.06 -1.02 -4.31
CA GLY A 83 -4.18 -1.16 -5.47
C GLY A 83 -4.90 -1.43 -6.79
N ILE A 84 -4.38 -0.88 -7.88
CA ILE A 84 -4.77 -1.12 -9.28
C ILE A 84 -3.91 -2.27 -9.83
N SER A 85 -4.56 -3.30 -10.38
CA SER A 85 -3.87 -4.43 -11.02
C SER A 85 -3.68 -4.18 -12.53
N VAL A 86 -2.52 -4.55 -13.04
CA VAL A 86 -2.11 -4.43 -14.45
C VAL A 86 -1.72 -5.80 -14.97
N SER A 87 -2.44 -6.30 -15.97
CA SER A 87 -2.14 -7.57 -16.59
C SER A 87 -0.85 -7.52 -17.44
N PRO A 88 -0.10 -8.63 -17.55
CA PRO A 88 1.06 -8.72 -18.43
C PRO A 88 0.70 -8.35 -19.88
N GLY A 89 1.65 -7.75 -20.60
CA GLY A 89 1.46 -7.33 -22.00
C GLY A 89 0.49 -6.17 -22.21
N SER A 90 -0.11 -5.63 -21.15
CA SER A 90 -1.05 -4.51 -21.23
C SER A 90 -0.38 -3.18 -20.89
N ARG A 91 -0.87 -2.10 -21.50
CA ARG A 91 -0.52 -0.72 -21.14
C ARG A 91 -1.70 -0.07 -20.44
N VAL A 92 -1.48 0.41 -19.22
CA VAL A 92 -2.49 1.10 -18.42
C VAL A 92 -2.12 2.57 -18.28
N TYR A 93 -3.11 3.45 -18.40
CA TYR A 93 -2.98 4.89 -18.19
C TYR A 93 -3.86 5.30 -17.02
N SER A 94 -3.25 5.86 -15.98
CA SER A 94 -3.98 6.36 -14.81
C SER A 94 -3.90 7.87 -14.73
N ALA A 95 -5.05 8.50 -14.91
CA ALA A 95 -5.23 9.92 -14.63
C ALA A 95 -5.54 10.09 -13.15
N ILE A 96 -4.69 10.84 -12.44
CA ILE A 96 -4.79 11.03 -10.99
C ILE A 96 -5.22 12.47 -10.74
N SER A 97 -6.21 12.66 -9.86
CA SER A 97 -6.62 13.98 -9.37
C SER A 97 -6.42 14.02 -7.85
N MET A 98 -5.81 15.09 -7.36
CA MET A 98 -5.62 15.29 -5.93
C MET A 98 -6.81 16.06 -5.36
N ASN A 99 -7.45 15.49 -4.33
CA ASN A 99 -8.49 16.16 -3.56
C ASN A 99 -7.97 16.45 -2.16
N ARG A 100 -8.15 17.69 -1.70
CA ARG A 100 -7.84 18.09 -0.33
C ARG A 100 -9.15 18.34 0.43
N TYR A 101 -9.34 17.60 1.50
CA TYR A 101 -10.48 17.77 2.40
C TYR A 101 -10.01 18.47 3.67
N ILE A 102 -10.74 19.49 4.10
CA ILE A 102 -10.55 20.17 5.38
C ILE A 102 -11.83 19.90 6.17
N LEU A 103 -11.68 19.17 7.28
CA LEU A 103 -12.80 18.71 8.10
C LEU A 103 -12.74 19.40 9.46
N LEU A 104 -13.90 19.60 10.08
CA LEU A 104 -14.00 20.22 11.40
C LEU A 104 -13.71 19.23 12.52
N SER A 105 -13.15 19.72 13.62
CA SER A 105 -12.94 18.93 14.85
C SER A 105 -14.23 18.77 15.64
N PRO A 106 -14.30 17.86 16.64
CA PRO A 106 -15.47 17.71 17.51
C PRO A 106 -15.85 18.99 18.26
N GLU A 107 -14.88 19.83 18.63
CA GLU A 107 -15.10 21.13 19.27
C GLU A 107 -15.80 22.14 18.33
N GLU A 108 -15.69 21.92 17.02
CA GLU A 108 -16.28 22.72 15.95
C GLU A 108 -17.43 21.98 15.23
N TRP A 109 -18.16 21.12 15.95
CA TRP A 109 -19.29 20.33 15.43
C TRP A 109 -18.96 19.33 14.31
N GLY A 110 -17.69 18.96 14.15
CA GLY A 110 -17.23 17.92 13.25
C GLY A 110 -16.92 16.58 13.93
N ASN A 111 -16.14 15.74 13.25
CA ASN A 111 -15.69 14.44 13.76
C ASN A 111 -14.27 14.10 13.25
N CYS A 112 -13.46 15.12 12.94
CA CYS A 112 -12.09 14.92 12.53
C CYS A 112 -11.14 14.98 13.74
N SER A 113 -10.22 14.04 13.84
CA SER A 113 -9.08 14.11 14.76
C SER A 113 -7.80 14.27 13.95
N GLU A 114 -6.84 15.02 14.48
CA GLU A 114 -5.48 15.11 13.93
C GLU A 114 -4.46 14.39 14.82
N THR A 115 -4.90 13.83 15.95
CA THR A 115 -4.02 13.24 16.96
C THR A 115 -4.28 11.76 17.15
N TRP A 116 -3.20 11.05 17.51
CA TRP A 116 -3.26 9.65 17.88
C TRP A 116 -4.01 9.46 19.21
N PRO A 117 -4.84 8.40 19.35
CA PRO A 117 -5.40 8.05 20.64
C PRO A 117 -4.28 7.73 21.64
N HIS A 118 -4.47 8.08 22.92
CA HIS A 118 -3.44 7.96 23.98
C HIS A 118 -2.74 6.59 24.12
N ARG A 119 -3.32 5.51 23.58
CA ARG A 119 -2.76 4.16 23.64
C ARG A 119 -1.76 3.84 22.52
N TYR A 120 -1.58 4.75 21.56
CA TYR A 120 -0.64 4.59 20.46
C TYR A 120 0.57 5.51 20.67
N SER A 121 1.77 4.95 20.56
CA SER A 121 3.03 5.68 20.50
C SER A 121 3.71 5.29 19.21
N THR A 122 3.92 6.25 18.33
CA THR A 122 4.38 6.00 16.96
C THR A 122 5.02 7.24 16.37
N ASP A 123 6.01 7.04 15.50
CA ASP A 123 6.76 8.10 14.82
C ASP A 123 6.10 8.54 13.50
N ILE A 124 5.07 7.85 13.03
CA ILE A 124 4.35 8.21 11.80
C ILE A 124 3.20 9.19 12.06
N PRO A 125 2.92 10.11 11.12
CA PRO A 125 1.84 11.07 11.27
C PRO A 125 0.48 10.37 11.35
N TYR A 126 -0.45 10.99 12.07
CA TYR A 126 -1.82 10.50 12.15
C TYR A 126 -2.50 10.61 10.78
N SER A 127 -3.07 9.50 10.33
CA SER A 127 -4.00 9.44 9.21
C SER A 127 -4.96 8.28 9.45
N ALA A 128 -6.13 8.31 8.80
CA ALA A 128 -7.11 7.22 8.92
C ALA A 128 -6.50 5.87 8.51
N VAL A 129 -5.72 5.85 7.41
CA VAL A 129 -5.06 4.65 6.88
C VAL A 129 -3.97 4.13 7.82
N ASN A 130 -3.15 5.03 8.39
CA ASN A 130 -2.13 4.64 9.37
C ASN A 130 -2.77 4.06 10.63
N CYS A 131 -3.86 4.68 11.11
CA CYS A 131 -4.58 4.22 12.29
C CYS A 131 -5.18 2.83 12.08
N GLU A 132 -5.82 2.61 10.94
CA GLU A 132 -6.36 1.30 10.58
C GLU A 132 -5.25 0.23 10.49
N SER A 133 -4.12 0.57 9.86
CA SER A 133 -2.98 -0.32 9.70
C SER A 133 -2.39 -0.75 11.05
N LEU A 134 -2.16 0.20 11.98
CA LEU A 134 -1.67 -0.11 13.32
C LEU A 134 -2.69 -0.89 14.15
N CYS A 135 -3.98 -0.61 14.00
CA CYS A 135 -5.05 -1.36 14.67
C CYS A 135 -5.05 -2.83 14.24
N LYS A 136 -4.92 -3.11 12.93
CA LYS A 136 -4.83 -4.46 12.38
C LYS A 136 -3.63 -5.23 12.98
N VAL A 137 -2.46 -4.60 13.06
CA VAL A 137 -1.26 -5.20 13.67
C VAL A 137 -1.46 -5.45 15.16
N GLY A 138 -1.97 -4.47 15.91
CA GLY A 138 -2.20 -4.60 17.35
C GLY A 138 -3.19 -5.70 17.70
N ASN A 139 -4.24 -5.88 16.90
CA ASN A 139 -5.21 -6.97 17.09
C ASN A 139 -4.60 -8.34 16.74
N HIS A 140 -3.76 -8.41 15.71
CA HIS A 140 -3.04 -9.65 15.37
C HIS A 140 -2.10 -10.10 16.49
N LEU A 141 -1.34 -9.17 17.07
CA LEU A 141 -0.44 -9.45 18.20
C LEU A 141 -1.20 -9.88 19.46
N LYS A 142 -2.34 -9.24 19.77
CA LYS A 142 -3.21 -9.66 20.88
C LYS A 142 -3.86 -11.03 20.66
N GLY A 143 -4.14 -11.39 19.41
CA GLY A 143 -4.65 -12.71 19.03
C GLY A 143 -3.62 -13.84 19.19
N GLN A 144 -2.31 -13.54 19.13
CA GLN A 144 -1.24 -14.52 19.34
C GLN A 144 -0.98 -14.84 20.83
N THR A 145 -1.38 -13.97 21.76
CA THR A 145 -1.25 -14.21 23.21
C THR A 145 -2.25 -15.22 23.81
N PHE A 146 -3.13 -15.84 23.01
CA PHE A 146 -4.07 -16.89 23.45
C PHE A 146 -3.76 -18.29 22.90
N LYS A 147 -2.49 -18.65 22.75
CA LYS A 147 -2.06 -20.05 22.56
C LYS A 147 -0.92 -20.43 23.50
N ASN A 148 -1.24 -20.48 24.80
CA ASN A 148 -0.53 -21.38 25.72
C ASN A 148 -1.51 -22.48 26.13
N PRO A 149 -1.51 -23.66 25.50
CA PRO A 149 -2.07 -24.83 26.14
C PRO A 149 -1.18 -25.14 27.35
N LYS A 150 -1.74 -25.01 28.55
CA LYS A 150 -1.11 -25.59 29.73
C LYS A 150 -1.04 -27.10 29.50
N PHE A 151 0.16 -27.66 29.61
CA PHE A 151 0.37 -29.08 29.88
C PHE A 151 -0.22 -29.42 31.26
#